data_AF-A0A8H9R1I4-F1
#
_entry.id   AF-A0A8H9R1I4-F1
#
_cell.length_a   1.000
_cell.length_b   1.000
_cell.length_c   1.000
_cell.angle_alpha   90.00
_cell.angle_beta   90.00
_cell.angle_gamma   90.00
#
_symmetry.space_group_name_H-M   'P 1'
#
loop_
_entity.id
_entity.type
_entity.pdbx_description
1 polymer ?
#
loop_
_entity_poly.entity_id
_entity_poly.type
_entity_poly.pdbx_seq_one_letter_code
_entity_poly.pdbx_strand_id
1 'polypeptide(L)'
;MIDSLIIKSEIYKNKENELIKKEQEIKELKGDIENYKRALNKKSEYIQELKNELKNEKDNLESIRKFSVIIKIFDELKKFNNKFISHSKLTRNNIMFHDKDKIYINKKYLEDNFFNVYPIMDFKEKLYLLKSLSLIEVSEENRYTRKVFIDGKYKRMIVFNRDILKCYCNLCN
;
A
#
# COMPACT_ATOMS: atom_id res chain seq x y z
N MET A 1 4.20 -73.63 55.43
CA MET A 1 5.18 -73.24 54.37
C MET A 1 4.55 -73.18 52.99
N ILE A 2 3.70 -74.15 52.63
CA ILE A 2 3.02 -74.22 51.31
C ILE A 2 2.03 -73.05 51.10
N ASP A 3 1.20 -72.70 52.09
CA ASP A 3 0.22 -71.61 51.95
C ASP A 3 0.87 -70.24 51.69
N SER A 4 2.04 -69.98 52.30
CA SER A 4 2.81 -68.75 52.06
C SER A 4 3.34 -68.64 50.63
N LEU A 5 3.71 -69.77 50.02
CA LEU A 5 4.19 -69.83 48.63
C LEU A 5 3.04 -69.63 47.65
N ILE A 6 1.86 -70.20 47.94
CA ILE A 6 0.65 -70.02 47.14
C ILE A 6 0.23 -68.54 47.14
N ILE A 7 0.15 -67.90 48.32
CA ILE A 7 -0.20 -66.48 48.45
C ILE A 7 0.81 -65.58 47.69
N LYS A 8 2.11 -65.86 47.81
CA LYS A 8 3.14 -65.10 47.05
C LYS A 8 2.97 -65.26 45.56
N SER A 9 2.76 -66.49 45.06
CA SER A 9 2.53 -66.78 43.65
C SER A 9 1.34 -65.99 43.09
N GLU A 10 0.25 -65.92 43.86
CA GLU A 10 -0.96 -65.21 43.46
C GLU A 10 -0.76 -63.68 43.42
N ILE A 11 -0.01 -63.14 44.37
CA ILE A 11 0.42 -61.73 44.37
C ILE A 11 1.29 -61.42 43.14
N TYR A 12 2.24 -62.29 42.79
CA TYR A 12 3.09 -62.09 41.62
C TYR A 12 2.28 -62.10 40.33
N LYS A 13 1.35 -63.04 40.18
CA LYS A 13 0.48 -63.16 39.01
C LYS A 13 -0.42 -61.92 38.84
N ASN A 14 -0.93 -61.36 39.95
CA ASN A 14 -1.70 -60.13 39.93
C ASN A 14 -0.86 -58.92 39.52
N LYS A 15 0.37 -58.80 40.04
CA LYS A 15 1.30 -57.72 39.66
C LYS A 15 1.71 -57.80 38.19
N GLU A 16 1.95 -59.00 37.68
CA GLU A 16 2.28 -59.24 36.26
C GLU A 16 1.13 -58.82 35.35
N ASN A 17 -0.11 -59.20 35.69
CA ASN A 17 -1.30 -58.76 34.96
C ASN A 17 -1.49 -57.24 35.00
N GLU A 18 -1.20 -56.60 36.13
CA GLU A 18 -1.26 -55.13 36.26
C GLU A 18 -0.19 -54.45 35.41
N LEU A 19 1.00 -55.04 35.33
CA LEU A 19 2.10 -54.56 34.50
C LEU A 19 1.75 -54.62 33.01
N ILE A 20 1.18 -55.73 32.55
CA ILE A 20 0.71 -55.91 31.16
C ILE A 20 -0.35 -54.87 30.79
N LYS A 21 -1.31 -54.60 31.69
CA LYS A 21 -2.33 -53.56 31.47
C LYS A 21 -1.70 -52.18 31.33
N LYS A 22 -0.77 -51.82 32.22
CA LYS A 22 -0.07 -50.51 32.14
C LYS A 22 0.79 -50.40 30.88
N GLU A 23 1.42 -51.48 30.43
CA GLU A 23 2.18 -51.49 29.17
C GLU A 23 1.28 -51.26 27.95
N GLN A 24 0.08 -51.85 27.94
CA GLN A 24 -0.92 -51.59 26.89
C GLN A 24 -1.37 -50.13 26.90
N GLU A 25 -1.68 -49.58 28.07
CA GLU A 25 -2.08 -48.19 28.25
C GLU A 25 -0.99 -47.21 27.79
N ILE A 26 0.28 -47.48 28.12
CA ILE A 26 1.43 -46.70 27.64
C ILE A 26 1.54 -46.76 26.12
N LYS A 27 1.26 -47.91 25.50
CA LYS A 27 1.34 -48.08 24.05
C LYS A 27 0.25 -47.28 23.33
N GLU A 28 -0.96 -47.28 23.86
CA GLU A 28 -2.08 -46.49 23.35
C GLU A 28 -1.78 -44.99 23.47
N LEU A 29 -1.37 -44.53 24.65
CA LEU A 29 -1.00 -43.13 24.89
C LEU A 29 0.14 -42.65 23.98
N LYS A 30 1.13 -43.51 23.69
CA LYS A 30 2.19 -43.20 22.72
C LYS A 30 1.61 -43.01 21.31
N GLY A 31 0.67 -43.85 20.90
CA GLY A 31 -0.03 -43.72 19.62
C GLY A 31 -0.82 -42.40 19.53
N ASP A 32 -1.53 -42.04 20.59
CA ASP A 32 -2.27 -40.78 20.65
C ASP A 32 -1.36 -39.57 20.58
N ILE A 33 -0.23 -39.57 21.30
CA ILE A 33 0.78 -38.50 21.23
C ILE A 33 1.31 -38.34 19.80
N GLU A 34 1.59 -39.45 19.10
CA GLU A 34 2.05 -39.44 17.72
C GLU A 34 1.01 -38.78 16.79
N ASN A 35 -0.27 -39.13 16.98
CA ASN A 35 -1.39 -38.56 16.23
C ASN A 35 -1.57 -37.06 16.51
N TYR A 36 -1.48 -36.64 17.77
CA TYR A 36 -1.54 -35.23 18.15
C TYR A 36 -0.39 -34.43 17.55
N LYS A 37 0.84 -34.96 17.55
CA LYS A 37 1.99 -34.31 16.89
C LYS A 37 1.74 -34.11 15.39
N ARG A 38 1.21 -35.13 14.70
CA ARG A 38 0.87 -35.02 13.27
C ARG A 38 -0.21 -33.96 13.03
N ALA A 39 -1.25 -33.93 13.86
CA ALA A 39 -2.31 -32.93 13.76
C ALA A 39 -1.77 -31.51 14.03
N LEU A 40 -0.87 -31.36 14.99
CA LEU A 40 -0.21 -30.09 15.31
C LEU A 40 0.63 -29.58 14.12
N ASN A 41 1.41 -30.47 13.50
CA ASN A 41 2.23 -30.11 12.33
C ASN A 41 1.36 -29.62 11.17
N LYS A 42 0.27 -30.34 10.85
CA LYS A 42 -0.69 -29.91 9.81
C LYS A 42 -1.29 -28.54 10.11
N LYS A 43 -1.66 -28.27 11.36
CA LYS A 43 -2.16 -26.95 11.78
C LYS A 43 -1.08 -25.87 11.64
N SER A 44 0.17 -26.19 11.96
CA SER A 44 1.30 -25.27 11.80
C SER A 44 1.55 -24.91 10.35
N GLU A 45 1.50 -25.89 9.44
CA GLU A 45 1.60 -25.69 7.99
C GLU A 45 0.49 -24.76 7.50
N TYR A 46 -0.76 -25.04 7.88
CA TYR A 46 -1.91 -24.21 7.52
C TYR A 46 -1.80 -22.77 8.05
N ILE A 47 -1.32 -22.58 9.28
CA ILE A 47 -1.05 -21.24 9.83
C ILE A 47 -0.01 -20.50 8.99
N GLN A 48 1.01 -21.21 8.49
CA GLN A 48 2.05 -20.60 7.66
C GLN A 48 1.52 -20.20 6.29
N GLU A 49 0.66 -21.01 5.67
CA GLU A 49 -0.05 -20.68 4.44
C GLU A 49 -0.90 -19.42 4.61
N LEU A 50 -1.74 -19.37 5.65
CA LEU A 50 -2.57 -18.21 5.97
C LEU A 50 -1.74 -16.93 6.21
N LYS A 51 -0.57 -17.03 6.85
CA LYS A 51 0.34 -15.89 7.03
C LYS A 51 0.85 -15.36 5.69
N ASN A 52 1.17 -16.25 4.75
CA ASN A 52 1.63 -15.86 3.41
C ASN A 52 0.49 -15.21 2.61
N GLU A 53 -0.72 -15.79 2.64
CA GLU A 53 -1.91 -15.19 2.01
C GLU A 53 -2.19 -13.79 2.57
N LEU A 54 -2.18 -13.64 3.90
CA LEU A 54 -2.38 -12.34 4.54
C LEU A 54 -1.33 -11.30 4.11
N LYS A 55 -0.08 -11.72 3.90
CA LYS A 55 0.97 -10.83 3.40
C LYS A 55 0.69 -10.40 1.97
N ASN A 56 0.33 -11.33 1.09
CA ASN A 56 -0.02 -11.04 -0.30
C ASN A 56 -1.22 -10.08 -0.38
N GLU A 57 -2.26 -10.31 0.43
CA GLU A 57 -3.42 -9.42 0.50
C GLU A 57 -3.06 -8.01 0.99
N LYS A 58 -2.15 -7.88 1.96
CA LYS A 58 -1.64 -6.56 2.39
C LYS A 58 -0.90 -5.84 1.27
N ASP A 59 -0.04 -6.54 0.54
CA ASP A 59 0.72 -5.97 -0.57
C ASP A 59 -0.21 -5.57 -1.73
N ASN A 60 -1.25 -6.37 -2.00
CA ASN A 60 -2.31 -6.06 -2.97
C ASN A 60 -3.08 -4.80 -2.56
N LEU A 61 -3.51 -4.72 -1.29
CA LEU A 61 -4.26 -3.57 -0.77
C LEU A 61 -3.44 -2.28 -0.82
N GLU A 62 -2.14 -2.35 -0.52
CA GLU A 62 -1.23 -1.20 -0.65
C GLU A 62 -1.08 -0.77 -2.12
N SER A 63 -1.01 -1.73 -3.04
CA SER A 63 -0.99 -1.46 -4.48
C SER A 63 -2.29 -0.79 -4.96
N ILE A 64 -3.44 -1.26 -4.50
CA ILE A 64 -4.75 -0.65 -4.79
C ILE A 64 -4.84 0.78 -4.23
N ARG A 65 -4.33 1.00 -3.01
CA ARG A 65 -4.27 2.35 -2.41
C ARG A 65 -3.45 3.30 -3.27
N LYS A 66 -2.24 2.90 -3.71
CA LYS A 66 -1.40 3.68 -4.62
C LYS A 66 -2.11 3.96 -5.95
N PHE A 67 -2.78 2.97 -6.52
CA PHE A 67 -3.57 3.15 -7.74
C PHE A 67 -4.73 4.14 -7.56
N SER A 68 -5.43 4.07 -6.43
CA SER A 68 -6.52 5.01 -6.11
C SER A 68 -6.04 6.46 -5.99
N VAL A 69 -4.81 6.67 -5.49
CA VAL A 69 -4.17 7.99 -5.45
C VAL A 69 -3.91 8.49 -6.87
N ILE A 70 -3.41 7.64 -7.77
CA ILE A 70 -3.19 7.98 -9.19
C ILE A 70 -4.51 8.40 -9.88
N ILE A 71 -5.61 7.66 -9.67
CA ILE A 71 -6.92 8.03 -10.24
C ILE A 71 -7.36 9.42 -9.78
N LYS A 72 -7.26 9.70 -8.48
CA LYS A 72 -7.61 11.02 -7.93
C LYS A 72 -6.76 12.13 -8.57
N ILE A 73 -5.48 11.87 -8.85
CA ILE A 73 -4.58 12.83 -9.50
C ILE A 73 -5.10 13.17 -10.88
N PHE A 74 -5.53 12.19 -11.65
CA PHE A 74 -6.14 12.43 -12.97
C PHE A 74 -7.45 13.22 -12.87
N ASP A 75 -8.30 12.93 -11.89
CA ASP A 75 -9.52 13.70 -11.66
C ASP A 75 -9.22 15.17 -11.33
N GLU A 76 -8.22 15.43 -10.51
CA GLU A 76 -7.79 16.79 -10.20
C GLU A 76 -7.13 17.49 -11.40
N LEU A 77 -6.37 16.77 -12.23
CA LEU A 77 -5.83 17.31 -13.48
C LEU A 77 -6.95 17.70 -14.45
N LYS A 78 -8.02 16.91 -14.55
CA LYS A 78 -9.22 17.26 -15.32
C LYS A 78 -9.89 18.52 -14.77
N LYS A 79 -10.09 18.58 -13.44
CA LYS A 79 -10.64 19.78 -12.77
C LYS A 79 -9.77 21.00 -13.00
N PHE A 80 -8.45 20.86 -12.90
CA PHE A 80 -7.46 21.90 -13.19
C PHE A 80 -7.59 22.38 -14.64
N ASN A 81 -7.58 21.47 -15.62
CA ASN A 81 -7.70 21.80 -17.04
C ASN A 81 -9.02 22.55 -17.35
N ASN A 82 -10.14 22.10 -16.78
CA ASN A 82 -11.45 22.72 -16.99
C ASN A 82 -11.54 24.11 -16.32
N LYS A 83 -11.12 24.21 -15.05
CA LYS A 83 -11.12 25.48 -14.31
C LYS A 83 -10.11 26.47 -14.89
N PHE A 84 -8.99 26.01 -15.43
CA PHE A 84 -8.01 26.90 -16.01
C PHE A 84 -8.57 27.67 -17.19
N ILE A 85 -9.27 26.99 -18.10
CA ILE A 85 -9.88 27.62 -19.29
C ILE A 85 -10.88 28.71 -18.88
N SER A 86 -11.57 28.56 -17.75
CA SER A 86 -12.49 29.58 -17.23
C SER A 86 -11.74 30.74 -16.55
N HIS A 87 -10.70 30.46 -15.77
CA HIS A 87 -9.93 31.48 -15.04
C HIS A 87 -9.07 32.32 -15.99
N SER A 88 -8.40 31.71 -16.98
CA SER A 88 -7.51 32.43 -17.91
C SER A 88 -8.22 33.50 -18.74
N LYS A 89 -9.52 33.33 -19.00
CA LYS A 89 -10.35 34.32 -19.71
C LYS A 89 -10.70 35.53 -18.83
N LEU A 90 -10.79 35.35 -17.52
CA LEU A 90 -11.24 36.35 -16.56
C LEU A 90 -10.08 37.11 -15.90
N THR A 91 -8.94 36.46 -15.69
CA THR A 91 -7.79 37.05 -14.98
C THR A 91 -6.58 37.20 -15.88
N ARG A 92 -6.56 38.25 -16.73
CA ARG A 92 -5.33 38.80 -17.36
C ARG A 92 -4.39 39.49 -16.34
N ASN A 93 -4.34 38.97 -15.13
CA ASN A 93 -3.53 39.50 -14.05
C ASN A 93 -2.59 38.39 -13.65
N ASN A 94 -1.27 38.60 -13.79
CA ASN A 94 -0.07 38.14 -13.04
C ASN A 94 -0.03 36.81 -12.21
N ILE A 95 -1.17 36.15 -12.05
CA ILE A 95 -1.50 34.96 -11.31
C ILE A 95 -1.47 33.76 -12.26
N MET A 96 -2.07 33.88 -13.46
CA MET A 96 -2.16 32.77 -14.40
C MET A 96 -2.35 33.25 -15.85
N PHE A 97 -1.70 32.60 -16.81
CA PHE A 97 -1.92 32.82 -18.25
C PHE A 97 -1.47 31.59 -19.05
N HIS A 98 -1.76 31.54 -20.34
CA HIS A 98 -1.26 30.48 -21.24
C HIS A 98 -0.94 31.04 -22.62
N ASP A 99 -0.11 30.30 -23.34
CA ASP A 99 0.04 30.41 -24.77
C ASP A 99 -0.54 29.16 -25.47
N LYS A 100 -0.02 28.84 -26.67
CA LYS A 100 -0.43 27.66 -27.44
C LYS A 100 -0.07 26.36 -26.70
N ASP A 101 1.13 26.28 -26.16
CA ASP A 101 1.79 25.04 -25.75
C ASP A 101 1.92 24.93 -24.22
N LYS A 102 1.89 26.07 -23.50
CA LYS A 102 2.22 26.18 -22.08
C LYS A 102 1.15 26.90 -21.28
N ILE A 103 1.03 26.50 -20.02
CA ILE A 103 0.23 27.19 -19.00
C ILE A 103 1.18 27.66 -17.90
N TYR A 104 1.06 28.92 -17.52
CA TYR A 104 1.89 29.57 -16.53
C TYR A 104 1.03 29.92 -15.33
N ILE A 105 1.42 29.46 -14.14
CA ILE A 105 0.68 29.73 -12.91
C ILE A 105 1.62 30.14 -11.77
N ASN A 106 1.19 31.12 -10.99
CA ASN A 106 1.87 31.53 -9.77
C ASN A 106 1.87 30.35 -8.78
N LYS A 107 3.02 30.06 -8.18
CA LYS A 107 3.18 28.94 -7.25
C LYS A 107 2.19 28.99 -6.08
N LYS A 108 2.05 30.16 -5.44
CA LYS A 108 1.17 30.33 -4.27
C LYS A 108 -0.29 30.16 -4.66
N TYR A 109 -0.69 30.72 -5.80
CA TYR A 109 -2.05 30.53 -6.29
C TYR A 109 -2.36 29.07 -6.62
N LEU A 110 -1.40 28.33 -7.18
CA LEU A 110 -1.55 26.90 -7.42
C LEU A 110 -1.76 26.13 -6.11
N GLU A 111 -0.96 26.43 -5.10
CA GLU A 111 -1.02 25.85 -3.74
C GLU A 111 -2.37 26.10 -3.05
N ASP A 112 -2.89 27.33 -3.16
CA ASP A 112 -4.12 27.72 -2.48
C ASP A 112 -5.38 27.14 -3.15
N ASN A 113 -5.36 26.89 -4.48
CA ASN A 113 -6.57 26.67 -5.28
C ASN A 113 -6.68 25.28 -5.95
N PHE A 114 -5.58 24.55 -6.09
CA PHE A 114 -5.54 23.30 -6.83
C PHE A 114 -4.78 22.21 -6.08
N PHE A 115 -5.13 20.95 -6.33
CA PHE A 115 -4.51 19.80 -5.68
C PHE A 115 -4.68 19.72 -4.15
N ASN A 116 -5.76 20.31 -3.63
CA ASN A 116 -6.06 20.39 -2.20
C ASN A 116 -6.64 19.09 -1.62
N VAL A 117 -7.05 18.13 -2.46
CA VAL A 117 -7.75 16.91 -2.01
C VAL A 117 -6.79 15.84 -1.45
N TYR A 118 -5.47 16.02 -1.56
CA TYR A 118 -4.48 15.16 -0.87
C TYR A 118 -4.04 15.78 0.45
N PRO A 119 -4.65 15.43 1.59
CA PRO A 119 -4.13 15.81 2.90
C PRO A 119 -2.86 15.03 3.26
N ILE A 120 -2.58 13.91 2.57
CA ILE A 120 -1.45 13.04 2.85
C ILE A 120 -0.14 13.58 2.25
N MET A 121 -0.21 14.40 1.20
CA MET A 121 0.97 14.95 0.53
C MET A 121 1.10 16.43 0.81
N ASP A 122 2.32 16.87 1.11
CA ASP A 122 2.64 18.30 1.15
C ASP A 122 2.66 18.89 -0.28
N PHE A 123 2.69 20.23 -0.38
CA PHE A 123 2.68 20.87 -1.70
C PHE A 123 3.96 20.59 -2.52
N LYS A 124 5.10 20.35 -1.86
CA LYS A 124 6.37 20.04 -2.53
C LYS A 124 6.34 18.66 -3.18
N GLU A 125 5.75 17.67 -2.50
CA GLU A 125 5.52 16.31 -2.99
C GLU A 125 4.57 16.33 -4.19
N LYS A 126 3.52 17.15 -4.17
CA LYS A 126 2.62 17.36 -5.32
C LYS A 126 3.39 17.91 -6.52
N LEU A 127 4.25 18.91 -6.33
CA LEU A 127 5.09 19.44 -7.41
C LEU A 127 6.09 18.40 -7.94
N TYR A 128 6.66 17.57 -7.07
CA TYR A 128 7.54 16.46 -7.46
C TYR A 128 6.82 15.44 -8.34
N LEU A 129 5.59 15.09 -7.97
CA LEU A 129 4.74 14.21 -8.75
C LEU A 129 4.43 14.80 -10.13
N LEU A 130 4.02 16.07 -10.19
CA LEU A 130 3.75 16.75 -11.47
C LEU A 130 5.01 16.79 -12.35
N LYS A 131 6.20 16.97 -11.77
CA LYS A 131 7.47 16.88 -12.48
C LYS A 131 7.71 15.46 -13.02
N SER A 132 7.50 14.44 -12.19
CA SER A 132 7.68 13.03 -12.56
C SER A 132 6.77 12.60 -13.72
N LEU A 133 5.56 13.15 -13.77
CA LEU A 133 4.60 12.94 -14.86
C LEU A 133 4.89 13.78 -16.12
N SER A 134 6.00 14.56 -16.11
CA SER A 134 6.35 15.52 -17.17
C SER A 134 5.27 16.59 -17.43
N LEU A 135 4.38 16.82 -16.46
CA LEU A 135 3.32 17.81 -16.55
C LEU A 135 3.84 19.23 -16.40
N ILE A 136 4.91 19.42 -15.63
CA ILE A 136 5.55 20.72 -15.42
C ILE A 136 7.00 20.72 -15.90
N GLU A 137 7.42 21.86 -16.44
CA GLU A 137 8.80 22.10 -16.83
C GLU A 137 9.58 22.73 -15.69
N VAL A 138 10.77 22.18 -15.46
CA VAL A 138 11.72 22.69 -14.47
C VAL A 138 13.00 23.11 -15.16
N SER A 139 13.48 24.32 -14.84
CA SER A 139 14.71 24.88 -15.44
C SER A 139 15.98 24.47 -14.69
N GLU A 140 15.84 23.98 -13.46
CA GLU A 140 16.94 23.58 -12.58
C GLU A 140 16.49 22.33 -11.83
N GLU A 141 17.37 21.34 -11.61
CA GLU A 141 17.01 20.05 -11.01
C GLU A 141 16.21 20.16 -9.70
N ASN A 142 16.54 21.17 -8.89
CA ASN A 142 15.99 21.40 -7.56
C ASN A 142 14.91 22.51 -7.49
N ARG A 143 14.47 23.07 -8.62
CA ARG A 143 13.44 24.13 -8.63
C ARG A 143 12.26 23.78 -9.52
N TYR A 144 11.07 23.82 -8.92
CA TYR A 144 9.79 23.59 -9.59
C TYR A 144 9.27 24.77 -10.43
N THR A 145 9.96 25.92 -10.43
CA THR A 145 9.54 27.15 -11.14
C THR A 145 10.54 27.56 -12.21
N ARG A 146 10.06 28.14 -13.32
CA ARG A 146 10.89 28.77 -14.37
C ARG A 146 10.80 30.29 -14.31
N LYS A 147 11.87 30.98 -14.71
CA LYS A 147 11.84 32.42 -15.00
C LYS A 147 11.12 32.65 -16.33
N VAL A 148 10.13 33.53 -16.34
CA VAL A 148 9.27 33.87 -17.48
C VAL A 148 9.11 35.38 -17.56
N PHE A 149 9.10 35.94 -18.77
CA PHE A 149 8.98 37.38 -18.99
C PHE A 149 7.53 37.74 -19.32
N ILE A 150 6.90 38.53 -18.46
CA ILE A 150 5.47 38.86 -18.53
C ILE A 150 5.32 40.34 -18.21
N ASP A 151 4.60 41.07 -19.07
CA ASP A 151 4.33 42.51 -18.90
C ASP A 151 5.59 43.33 -18.58
N GLY A 152 6.68 43.06 -19.31
CA GLY A 152 7.93 43.79 -19.14
C GLY A 152 8.79 43.39 -17.93
N LYS A 153 8.41 42.35 -17.15
CA LYS A 153 9.14 41.91 -15.96
C LYS A 153 9.36 40.40 -15.93
N TYR A 154 10.52 39.98 -15.40
CA TYR A 154 10.77 38.57 -15.12
C TYR A 154 10.08 38.12 -13.83
N LYS A 155 9.39 36.98 -13.90
CA LYS A 155 8.70 36.33 -12.76
C LYS A 155 9.04 34.84 -12.71
N ARG A 156 8.93 34.23 -11.53
CA ARG A 156 9.07 32.78 -11.39
C ARG A 156 7.69 32.14 -11.29
N MET A 157 7.39 31.22 -12.19
CA MET A 157 6.09 30.55 -12.28
C MET A 157 6.24 29.05 -12.49
N ILE A 158 5.21 28.29 -12.13
CA ILE A 158 5.08 26.89 -12.53
C ILE A 158 4.63 26.89 -13.99
N VAL A 159 5.31 26.11 -14.83
CA VAL A 159 5.03 26.03 -16.26
C VAL A 159 4.55 24.63 -16.59
N PHE A 160 3.27 24.49 -16.93
CA PHE A 160 2.70 23.22 -17.36
C PHE A 160 2.82 23.03 -18.87
N ASN A 161 3.05 21.80 -19.30
CA ASN A 161 2.94 21.38 -20.69
C ASN A 161 1.48 21.06 -21.01
N ARG A 162 0.87 21.83 -21.92
CA ARG A 162 -0.55 21.74 -22.24
C ARG A 162 -0.92 20.46 -22.99
N ASP A 163 -0.06 19.98 -23.87
CA ASP A 163 -0.34 18.76 -24.65
C ASP A 163 -0.25 17.51 -23.78
N ILE A 164 0.75 17.47 -22.89
CA ILE A 164 0.87 16.40 -21.89
C ILE A 164 -0.33 16.43 -20.93
N LEU A 165 -0.73 17.62 -20.45
CA LEU A 165 -1.92 17.76 -19.60
C LEU A 165 -3.18 17.22 -20.31
N LYS A 166 -3.40 17.60 -21.56
CA LYS A 166 -4.54 17.09 -22.35
C LYS A 166 -4.48 15.57 -22.53
N CYS A 167 -3.30 15.01 -22.77
CA CYS A 167 -3.11 13.56 -22.89
C CYS A 167 -3.61 12.85 -21.62
N TYR A 168 -3.15 13.28 -20.43
CA TYR A 168 -3.60 12.71 -19.17
C TYR A 168 -5.09 12.93 -18.90
N CYS A 169 -5.65 14.09 -19.27
CA CYS A 169 -7.09 14.30 -19.16
C CYS A 169 -7.90 13.34 -20.05
N ASN A 170 -7.37 12.94 -21.21
CA ASN A 170 -8.04 12.05 -22.16
C ASN A 170 -7.90 10.56 -21.82
N LEU A 171 -6.88 10.16 -21.04
CA LEU A 171 -6.64 8.77 -20.66
C LEU A 171 -7.72 8.16 -19.75
N CYS A 172 -8.58 8.99 -19.15
CA CYS A 172 -9.64 8.54 -18.25
C CYS A 172 -11.05 8.84 -18.78
N ASN A 173 -11.24 8.84 -20.11
CA ASN A 173 -12.57 8.97 -20.73
C ASN A 173 -13.21 7.60 -20.98
#